data_AF-A0A8T4A0P1-F1
#
_entry.id   AF-A0A8T4A0P1-F1
#
_cell.length_a   1.000
_cell.length_b   1.000
_cell.length_c   1.000
_cell.angle_alpha   90.00
_cell.angle_beta   90.00
_cell.angle_gamma   90.00
#
_symmetry.space_group_name_H-M   'P 1'
#
loop_
_entity.id
_entity.type
_entity.pdbx_description
1 polymer ?
#
loop_
_entity_poly.entity_id
_entity_poly.type
_entity_poly.pdbx_seq_one_letter_code
_entity_poly.pdbx_strand_id
1 'polypeptide(L)' 'MAFETELKETCPFCKKGTVIIMEKPAYRKFQTSRGSGVSNTYQVNVKGDFRVASGCSECGKTREEIKQKIYGDT' A
#
# COMPACT_ATOMS: atom_id res chain seq x y z
N MET A 1 -3.41 8.15 -12.94
CA MET A 1 -2.12 8.01 -12.21
C MET A 1 -2.46 7.45 -10.85
N ALA A 2 -1.90 6.30 -10.47
CA ALA A 2 -2.06 5.79 -9.10
C ALA A 2 -1.14 6.63 -8.22
N PHE A 3 -1.70 7.35 -7.27
CA PHE A 3 -0.93 8.17 -6.33
C PHE A 3 -0.43 7.24 -5.22
N GLU A 4 0.88 7.05 -5.11
CA GLU A 4 1.48 6.43 -3.93
C GLU A 4 1.69 7.54 -2.90
N THR A 5 1.00 7.45 -1.76
CA THR A 5 1.20 8.41 -0.67
C THR A 5 2.26 7.85 0.27
N GLU A 6 3.27 8.66 0.60
CA GLU A 6 4.19 8.35 1.69
C GLU A 6 3.57 8.82 3.01
N LEU A 7 3.47 7.90 3.96
CA LEU A 7 3.11 8.19 5.34
C LEU A 7 4.33 7.92 6.22
N LYS A 8 4.67 8.90 7.05
CA LYS A 8 5.72 8.79 8.05
C LYS A 8 5.07 8.56 9.39
N GLU A 9 5.13 7.33 9.85
CA GLU A 9 4.52 6.91 11.11
C GLU A 9 5.61 6.63 12.14
N THR A 10 5.30 6.87 13.41
CA THR A 10 6.22 6.50 14.48
C THR A 10 6.24 4.98 14.63
N CYS A 11 7.41 4.38 14.83
CA CYS A 11 7.54 2.94 14.97
C CYS A 11 6.66 2.43 16.12
N PRO A 12 5.70 1.52 15.86
CA PRO A 12 4.74 1.06 16.88
C PRO A 12 5.40 0.21 17.97
N PHE A 13 6.62 -0.29 17.74
CA PHE A 13 7.34 -1.12 18.70
C PHE A 13 8.13 -0.29 19.72
N CYS A 14 8.99 0.59 19.24
CA CYS A 14 9.92 1.31 20.10
C CYS A 14 9.55 2.78 20.33
N LYS A 15 8.62 3.33 19.53
CA LYS A 15 8.20 4.73 19.55
C LYS A 15 9.32 5.77 19.41
N LYS A 16 10.50 5.35 18.95
CA LYS A 16 11.70 6.20 18.77
C LYS A 16 12.02 6.43 17.31
N GLY A 17 11.96 5.38 16.49
CA GLY A 17 12.21 5.47 15.05
C GLY A 17 10.97 5.89 14.27
N THR A 18 11.17 6.44 13.08
CA THR A 18 10.10 6.67 12.09
C THR A 18 10.13 5.57 11.04
N VAL A 19 8.96 5.03 10.70
CA VAL A 19 8.76 4.04 9.64
C VAL A 19 8.03 4.70 8.48
N ILE A 20 8.43 4.35 7.25
CA ILE A 20 7.81 4.87 6.05
C ILE A 20 6.82 3.83 5.54
N ILE A 21 5.57 4.23 5.40
CA ILE A 21 4.49 3.42 4.84
C ILE A 21 4.14 4.04 3.49
N MET A 22 4.14 3.22 2.45
CA MET A 22 3.63 3.60 1.14
C MET A 22 2.23 3.02 1.00
N GLU A 23 1.23 3.88 0.94
CA GLU A 23 -0.15 3.49 0.63
C GLU A 23 -0.47 3.75 -0.85
N LYS A 24 -1.19 2.82 -1.44
CA LYS A 24 -1.85 2.93 -2.74
C LYS A 24 -3.35 2.96 -2.46
N PRO A 25 -4.01 4.12 -2.54
CA PRO A 25 -5.43 4.19 -2.32
C PRO A 25 -6.18 3.39 -3.38
N ALA A 26 -7.32 2.83 -3.00
CA ALA A 26 -8.22 2.18 -3.94
C ALA A 26 -8.73 3.23 -4.95
N TYR A 27 -8.75 2.88 -6.23
CA TYR A 27 -9.22 3.79 -7.27
C TYR A 27 -10.03 3.05 -8.33
N ARG A 28 -10.93 3.80 -8.97
CA ARG A 28 -11.71 3.32 -10.10
C ARG A 28 -10.91 3.55 -11.38
N LYS A 29 -10.71 2.51 -12.18
CA LYS A 29 -10.16 2.62 -13.52
C LYS A 29 -11.12 2.06 -14.55
N PHE A 30 -11.12 2.66 -15.73
CA PHE A 30 -11.76 2.06 -16.89
C PHE A 30 -10.74 1.12 -17.54
N GLN A 31 -11.14 -0.13 -17.74
CA GLN A 31 -10.35 -1.12 -18.43
C GLN A 31 -11.04 -1.39 -19.76
N THR A 32 -10.31 -1.20 -20.86
CA THR A 32 -10.80 -1.53 -22.20
C THR A 32 -10.21 -2.86 -22.60
N SER A 33 -11.06 -3.84 -22.84
CA SER A 33 -10.65 -5.11 -23.45
C SER A 33 -11.03 -5.11 -24.92
N ARG A 34 -10.10 -5.56 -25.78
CA ARG A 34 -10.29 -5.69 -27.22
C ARG A 34 -10.30 -7.17 -27.57
N GLY A 35 -11.40 -7.64 -28.14
CA GLY A 35 -11.53 -9.00 -28.68
C GLY A 35 -12.25 -8.96 -30.02
N SER A 36 -11.72 -9.67 -31.03
CA SER A 36 -12.26 -9.86 -32.39
C SER A 36 -13.27 -8.81 -32.87
N GLY A 37 -12.82 -7.57 -33.10
CA GLY A 37 -13.63 -6.50 -33.69
C GLY A 37 -14.51 -5.70 -32.73
N VAL A 38 -14.59 -6.05 -31.44
CA VAL A 38 -15.40 -5.36 -30.44
C VAL A 38 -14.52 -4.78 -29.33
N SER A 39 -14.75 -3.51 -29.01
CA SER A 39 -14.08 -2.81 -27.89
C SER A 39 -15.07 -2.65 -26.75
N ASN A 40 -14.87 -3.38 -25.65
CA ASN A 40 -15.69 -3.23 -24.44
C ASN A 40 -14.90 -2.47 -23.38
N THR A 41 -15.48 -1.35 -22.91
CA THR A 41 -14.92 -0.57 -21.81
C THR A 41 -15.77 -0.81 -20.57
N TYR A 42 -15.15 -1.31 -19.50
CA TYR A 42 -15.82 -1.57 -18.23
C TYR A 42 -15.07 -0.89 -17.09
N GLN A 43 -15.81 -0.48 -16.05
CA GLN A 43 -15.24 0.15 -14.87
C GLN A 43 -14.85 -0.93 -13.85
N VAL A 44 -13.60 -0.93 -13.43
CA VAL A 44 -13.11 -1.82 -12.36
C VAL A 44 -12.65 -1.01 -11.16
N ASN A 45 -13.01 -1.50 -9.97
CA ASN A 45 -12.42 -1.01 -8.72
C ASN A 45 -11.09 -1.73 -8.51
N VAL A 46 -10.00 -0.98 -8.55
CA VAL A 46 -8.69 -1.48 -8.14
C VAL A 46 -8.62 -1.38 -6.62
N LYS A 47 -8.41 -2.51 -5.95
CA LYS A 47 -8.20 -2.53 -4.51
C LYS A 47 -6.96 -1.70 -4.17
N GLY A 48 -7.05 -0.96 -3.07
CA GLY A 48 -5.88 -0.29 -2.50
C GLY A 48 -4.87 -1.32 -2.01
N ASP A 49 -3.61 -0.95 -2.01
CA ASP A 49 -2.50 -1.76 -1.52
C ASP A 49 -1.67 -0.91 -0.56
N PHE A 50 -0.92 -1.53 0.33
CA PHE A 50 0.02 -0.80 1.17
C PHE A 50 1.25 -1.64 1.46
N ARG A 51 2.38 -0.96 1.62
CA ARG A 51 3.67 -1.59 1.92
C ARG A 51 4.48 -0.73 2.87
N VAL A 52 5.13 -1.38 3.82
CA VAL A 52 6.12 -0.74 4.68
C VAL A 52 7.43 -0.66 3.89
N ALA A 53 7.89 0.55 3.61
CA ALA A 53 9.08 0.83 2.82
C ALA A 53 10.38 0.62 3.61
N SER A 54 10.35 0.95 4.91
CA SER A 54 11.53 0.90 5.78
C SER A 54 11.25 0.15 7.09
N GLY A 55 12.22 -0.66 7.51
CA GLY A 55 12.27 -1.19 8.87
C GLY A 55 12.65 -0.10 9.87
N CYS A 56 12.56 -0.42 11.17
CA CYS A 56 12.94 0.52 12.22
C CYS A 56 14.37 0.26 12.68
N SER A 57 15.30 1.16 12.34
CA SER A 57 16.72 1.05 12.72
C SER A 57 16.94 1.06 14.25
N GLU A 58 16.08 1.77 15.00
CA GLU A 58 16.19 1.91 16.46
C GLU A 58 15.95 0.60 17.24
N CYS A 59 15.06 -0.26 16.75
CA CYS A 59 14.70 -1.51 17.44
C CYS A 59 15.01 -2.77 16.63
N GLY A 60 15.63 -2.61 15.46
CA GLY A 60 15.97 -3.71 14.55
C GLY A 60 14.75 -4.42 13.96
N LYS A 61 13.53 -3.89 14.11
CA LYS A 61 12.32 -4.53 13.63
C LYS A 61 12.24 -4.46 12.12
N THR A 62 11.95 -5.61 11.52
CA THR A 62 11.82 -5.74 10.08
C THR A 62 10.53 -5.07 9.60
N ARG A 63 10.54 -4.69 8.31
CA ARG A 63 9.35 -4.14 7.64
C ARG A 63 8.13 -5.05 7.74
N GLU A 64 8.32 -6.37 7.78
CA GLU A 64 7.23 -7.36 7.88
C GLU A 64 6.61 -7.39 9.27
N GLU A 65 7.43 -7.36 10.32
CA GLU A 65 6.95 -7.26 11.71
C GLU A 65 6.19 -5.94 11.94
N ILE A 66 6.70 -4.84 11.38
CA ILE A 66 6.03 -3.54 11.41
C ILE A 66 4.71 -3.59 10.64
N LYS A 67 4.69 -4.21 9.45
CA LYS A 67 3.46 -4.39 8.67
C LYS A 67 2.41 -5.18 9.44
N GLN A 68 2.80 -6.31 10.06
CA GLN A 68 1.89 -7.10 10.90
C GLN A 68 1.40 -6.34 12.13
N LYS A 69 2.24 -5.51 12.75
CA LYS A 69 1.80 -4.78 13.95
C LYS A 69 0.82 -3.64 13.64
N ILE A 70 0.96 -3.00 12.48
CA ILE A 70 0.11 -1.88 12.07
C ILE A 70 -1.21 -2.38 11.44
N TYR A 71 -1.16 -3.47 10.67
CA TYR A 71 -2.30 -3.94 9.86
C TYR A 71 -2.68 -5.42 10.06
N GLY A 72 -2.02 -6.14 10.97
CA GLY A 72 -2.32 -7.54 11.29
C GLY A 72 -3.51 -7.72 12.23
N ASP A 73 -4.29 -6.68 12.50
CA ASP A 73 -5.63 -6.79 13.08
C ASP A 73 -6.63 -7.09 11.94
N THR A 74 -6.62 -8.33 11.45
CA THR A 74 -7.72 -8.94 10.69
C THR A 74 -7.79 -10.42 11.00
#